data_AF-A0A9N9XJP4-F1
#
_entry.id   AF-A0A9N9XJP4-F1
#
_cell.length_a   1.000
_cell.length_b   1.000
_cell.length_c   1.000
_cell.angle_alpha   90.00
_cell.angle_beta   90.00
_cell.angle_gamma   90.00
#
_symmetry.space_group_name_H-M   'P 1'
#
loop_
_entity.id
_entity.type
_entity.pdbx_description
1 polymer ?
#
loop_
_entity_poly.entity_id
_entity_poly.type
_entity_poly.pdbx_seq_one_letter_code
_entity_poly.pdbx_strand_id
1 'polypeptide(L)'
;MDKASVDTTTTAASEKSGYQPKVEHFENFDDEAVGGFEGEGEEGDRREDFGILEFMTDAELLDYANELEVTIRYMEVENDVFLFFVNEHCPHVLENLEQMISQATQLALKQAPLGTLKEVEPQSDSSEGSLPQKSVVLMEQMPKIANLITGRGPKVSVTTKIEMVTKKIENAIALHDEFTKKALRTKRNLKAELEEFNIRESDLKYAKNQFEFNVIVSGVEKLTGRIPAEKWLRYMDEWIRQAMLSMEKLRLRISSLKSQYKKLSTNYYQRKELSATVHAVDFDQLEIANKHLLLKIDQKQLYLIELKKMNGGANLVLSRHKKVLLSQQMEFNKLVKDIESNERLIESLDEEYFKIEAERDFAREKFENFKKFKSEHRVPDIVDYVVLKKEIDEINKNIKIWQRRKNIQEISLNASLREMKHITGSRVIDPSWIEDPMTEEELFEFII
;
A
#
# COMPACT_ATOMS: atom_id res chain seq x y z
N MET A 1 -35.46 -29.65 -10.31
CA MET A 1 -35.09 -28.64 -9.31
C MET A 1 -33.64 -28.24 -9.47
N ASP A 2 -33.26 -27.22 -10.23
CA ASP A 2 -33.68 -26.82 -11.57
C ASP A 2 -32.44 -26.26 -12.24
N LYS A 3 -32.20 -26.71 -13.48
CA LYS A 3 -31.27 -26.12 -14.42
C LYS A 3 -32.07 -25.09 -15.24
N ALA A 4 -31.55 -23.89 -15.39
CA ALA A 4 -31.95 -22.92 -16.41
C ALA A 4 -30.63 -22.36 -16.96
N SER A 5 -30.18 -22.56 -18.21
CA SER A 5 -30.85 -22.58 -19.52
C SER A 5 -31.64 -21.31 -19.79
N VAL A 6 -30.95 -20.32 -20.36
CA VAL A 6 -31.55 -19.29 -21.20
C VAL A 6 -30.60 -19.05 -22.37
N ASP A 7 -31.01 -19.59 -23.52
CA ASP A 7 -30.59 -19.18 -24.86
C ASP A 7 -31.12 -17.77 -25.14
N THR A 8 -30.29 -16.92 -25.75
CA THR A 8 -30.78 -15.88 -26.66
C THR A 8 -29.76 -15.67 -27.79
N THR A 9 -30.01 -16.33 -28.90
CA THR A 9 -29.67 -15.89 -30.25
C THR A 9 -30.50 -14.64 -30.58
N THR A 10 -29.87 -13.55 -31.01
CA THR A 10 -30.53 -12.53 -31.84
C THR A 10 -29.51 -11.85 -32.74
N THR A 11 -29.69 -12.16 -34.01
CA THR A 11 -29.25 -11.49 -35.23
C THR A 11 -29.33 -9.96 -35.15
N ALA A 12 -28.20 -9.29 -35.40
CA ALA A 12 -28.18 -7.88 -35.75
C ALA A 12 -27.28 -7.70 -36.98
N ALA A 13 -27.92 -7.69 -38.14
CA ALA A 13 -27.39 -7.09 -39.35
C ALA A 13 -27.43 -5.56 -39.17
N SER A 14 -26.29 -4.90 -39.36
CA SER A 14 -26.22 -3.45 -39.58
C SER A 14 -25.00 -3.18 -40.44
N GLU A 15 -25.28 -2.87 -41.70
CA GLU A 15 -24.35 -2.24 -42.63
C GLU A 15 -23.66 -1.04 -41.94
N LYS A 16 -22.33 -1.05 -41.97
CA LYS A 16 -21.52 0.15 -41.77
C LYS A 16 -20.57 0.25 -42.95
N SER A 17 -20.99 1.06 -43.91
CA SER A 17 -20.14 1.77 -44.86
C SER A 17 -19.11 2.57 -44.06
N GLY A 18 -17.91 2.00 -43.92
CA GLY A 18 -16.74 2.61 -43.31
C GLY A 18 -15.83 3.14 -44.40
N TYR A 19 -15.98 4.43 -44.69
CA TYR A 19 -15.00 5.19 -45.47
C TYR A 19 -13.71 5.26 -44.62
N GLN A 20 -12.69 4.47 -45.00
CA GLN A 20 -11.36 4.60 -44.43
C GLN A 20 -10.61 5.74 -45.13
N PRO A 21 -9.99 6.68 -44.41
CA PRO A 21 -9.02 7.59 -45.01
C PRO A 21 -7.77 6.77 -45.38
N LYS A 22 -7.36 6.85 -46.64
CA LYS A 22 -6.06 6.35 -47.10
C LYS A 22 -4.97 7.01 -46.26
N VAL A 23 -4.32 6.20 -45.42
CA VAL A 23 -3.01 6.52 -44.85
C VAL A 23 -2.03 6.18 -45.96
N GLU A 24 -1.50 7.20 -46.63
CA GLU A 24 -0.36 7.01 -47.52
C GLU A 24 0.84 6.65 -46.65
N HIS A 25 1.37 5.46 -46.90
CA HIS A 25 2.64 5.01 -46.40
C HIS A 25 3.72 5.96 -46.92
N PHE A 26 4.37 6.70 -46.02
CA PHE A 26 5.71 7.21 -46.28
C PHE A 26 6.62 5.99 -46.37
N GLU A 27 6.96 5.59 -47.59
CA GLU A 27 8.07 4.70 -47.84
C GLU A 27 9.35 5.41 -47.43
N ASN A 28 10.10 4.74 -46.55
CA ASN A 28 11.48 5.04 -46.25
C ASN A 28 12.27 4.93 -47.56
N PHE A 29 12.84 6.03 -48.02
CA PHE A 29 13.93 5.98 -48.98
C PHE A 29 15.22 5.79 -48.19
N ASP A 30 15.78 4.59 -48.32
CA ASP A 30 17.11 4.24 -47.85
C ASP A 30 18.18 5.10 -48.51
N ASP A 31 19.24 5.31 -47.72
CA ASP A 31 20.53 5.84 -48.08
C ASP A 31 21.07 5.29 -49.41
N GLU A 32 21.47 6.19 -50.32
CA GLU A 32 22.64 5.95 -51.16
C GLU A 32 23.20 7.26 -51.73
N ALA A 33 24.54 7.29 -51.83
CA ALA A 33 25.40 8.27 -52.50
C ALA A 33 25.75 9.58 -51.76
N VAL A 34 26.70 9.43 -50.83
CA VAL A 34 27.76 10.41 -50.59
C VAL A 34 28.57 10.58 -51.90
N GLY A 35 28.41 11.73 -52.55
CA GLY A 35 29.26 12.18 -53.65
C GLY A 35 29.81 13.56 -53.31
N GLY A 36 31.09 13.63 -52.99
CA GLY A 36 31.79 14.89 -52.74
C GLY A 36 31.79 15.78 -53.99
N PHE A 37 31.56 17.07 -53.78
CA PHE A 37 31.79 18.10 -54.79
C PHE A 37 32.72 19.15 -54.19
N GLU A 38 34.03 18.89 -54.32
CA GLU A 38 35.01 19.96 -54.46
C GLU A 38 34.84 20.53 -55.86
N GLY A 39 34.47 21.81 -55.95
CA GLY A 39 34.35 22.56 -57.19
C GLY A 39 35.04 23.89 -56.99
N GLU A 40 36.32 23.90 -57.36
CA GLU A 40 37.15 25.09 -57.52
C GLU A 40 36.49 26.07 -58.52
N GLY A 41 36.78 27.36 -58.34
CA GLY A 41 36.22 28.42 -59.16
C GLY A 41 36.75 28.40 -60.59
N GLU A 42 35.85 28.66 -61.53
CA GLU A 42 36.22 29.22 -62.83
C GLU A 42 35.28 30.39 -63.16
N GLU A 43 35.89 31.55 -63.40
CA GLU A 43 35.27 32.71 -64.01
C GLU A 43 34.91 32.37 -65.47
N GLY A 44 33.62 32.16 -65.73
CA GLY A 44 33.06 31.97 -67.07
C GLY A 44 32.31 33.21 -67.56
N ASP A 45 32.75 33.73 -68.69
CA ASP A 45 32.26 34.91 -69.42
C ASP A 45 30.77 34.78 -69.81
N ARG A 46 29.96 35.79 -69.47
CA ARG A 46 28.49 35.82 -69.72
C ARG A 46 28.19 36.28 -71.14
N ARG A 47 28.46 35.45 -72.15
CA ARG A 47 28.16 35.82 -73.54
C ARG A 47 27.66 34.70 -74.46
N GLU A 48 26.98 33.65 -74.00
CA GLU A 48 26.40 32.65 -74.94
C GLU A 48 25.07 32.02 -74.51
N ASP A 49 24.05 32.79 -74.09
CA ASP A 49 22.75 32.19 -73.69
C ASP A 49 21.72 32.04 -74.84
N PHE A 50 21.97 32.58 -76.03
CA PHE A 50 20.98 32.52 -77.13
C PHE A 50 21.11 31.28 -78.04
N GLY A 51 22.17 30.49 -77.92
CA GLY A 51 22.43 29.32 -78.77
C GLY A 51 22.09 27.96 -78.17
N ILE A 52 21.81 27.89 -76.87
CA ILE A 52 21.61 26.62 -76.14
C ILE A 52 20.21 26.04 -76.39
N LEU A 53 19.24 26.90 -76.72
CA LEU A 53 17.84 26.53 -76.89
C LEU A 53 17.55 25.77 -78.20
N GLU A 54 18.39 25.94 -79.24
CA GLU A 54 18.19 25.31 -80.56
C GLU A 54 18.67 23.85 -80.65
N PHE A 55 19.42 23.36 -79.65
CA PHE A 55 19.97 22.01 -79.63
C PHE A 55 19.40 21.10 -78.53
N MET A 56 18.50 21.61 -77.70
CA MET A 56 17.81 20.82 -76.67
C MET A 56 16.64 20.04 -77.28
N THR A 57 16.48 18.79 -76.87
CA THR A 57 15.29 18.00 -77.21
C THR A 57 14.05 18.56 -76.49
N ASP A 58 12.86 18.33 -77.04
CA ASP A 58 11.60 18.84 -76.46
C ASP A 58 11.40 18.46 -74.98
N ALA A 59 11.98 17.34 -74.54
CA ALA A 59 11.99 16.91 -73.14
C ALA A 59 12.93 17.76 -72.27
N GLU A 60 14.14 18.03 -72.74
CA GLU A 60 15.12 18.90 -72.06
C GLU A 60 14.63 20.36 -71.99
N LEU A 61 13.88 20.81 -73.01
CA LEU A 61 13.24 22.12 -73.02
C LEU A 61 12.12 22.22 -71.96
N LEU A 62 11.34 21.15 -71.79
CA LEU A 62 10.28 21.09 -70.79
C LEU A 62 10.87 21.07 -69.37
N ASP A 63 11.94 20.32 -69.16
CA ASP A 63 12.66 20.28 -67.88
C ASP A 63 13.28 21.63 -67.55
N TYR A 64 13.89 22.32 -68.51
CA TYR A 64 14.39 23.68 -68.34
C TYR A 64 13.28 24.69 -68.06
N ALA A 65 12.13 24.58 -68.74
CA ALA A 65 10.97 25.43 -68.47
C ALA A 65 10.41 25.21 -67.06
N ASN A 66 10.35 23.96 -66.60
CA ASN A 66 9.96 23.62 -65.23
C ASN A 66 10.98 24.15 -64.20
N GLU A 67 12.27 24.05 -64.48
CA GLU A 67 13.34 24.58 -63.63
C GLU A 67 13.26 26.11 -63.53
N LEU A 68 13.00 26.79 -64.65
CA LEU A 68 12.74 28.23 -64.67
C LEU A 68 11.48 28.59 -63.89
N GLU A 69 10.39 27.84 -64.03
CA GLU A 69 9.17 28.08 -63.26
C GLU A 69 9.42 27.92 -61.75
N VAL A 70 10.16 26.89 -61.36
CA VAL A 70 10.58 26.66 -59.97
C VAL A 70 11.45 27.81 -59.48
N THR A 71 12.40 28.27 -60.29
CA THR A 71 13.27 29.40 -59.95
C THR A 71 12.48 30.70 -59.80
N ILE A 72 11.52 30.97 -60.69
CA ILE A 72 10.62 32.13 -60.58
C ILE A 72 9.84 32.06 -59.28
N ARG A 73 9.25 30.90 -58.93
CA ARG A 73 8.53 30.72 -57.67
C ARG A 73 9.43 30.94 -56.46
N TYR A 74 10.68 30.46 -56.48
CA TYR A 74 11.62 30.72 -55.39
C TYR A 74 11.92 32.21 -55.24
N MET A 75 12.15 32.91 -56.34
CA MET A 75 12.38 34.36 -56.35
C MET A 75 11.15 35.14 -55.86
N GLU A 76 9.93 34.71 -56.22
CA GLU A 76 8.68 35.28 -55.71
C GLU A 76 8.56 35.10 -54.20
N VAL A 77 8.81 33.90 -53.69
CA VAL A 77 8.77 33.61 -52.24
C VAL A 77 9.84 34.39 -51.50
N GLU A 78 11.06 34.46 -52.03
CA GLU A 78 12.14 35.25 -51.45
C GLU A 78 11.77 36.74 -51.39
N ASN A 79 11.24 37.29 -52.48
CA ASN A 79 10.73 38.67 -52.52
C ASN A 79 9.60 38.89 -51.51
N ASP A 80 8.67 37.95 -51.36
CA ASP A 80 7.58 38.03 -50.38
C ASP A 80 8.07 38.03 -48.93
N VAL A 81 9.11 37.24 -48.62
CA VAL A 81 9.75 37.22 -47.30
C VAL A 81 10.42 38.57 -47.03
N PHE A 82 11.15 39.11 -48.01
CA PHE A 82 11.78 40.41 -47.88
C PHE A 82 10.75 41.54 -47.74
N LEU A 83 9.74 41.58 -48.62
CA LEU A 83 8.68 42.57 -48.57
C LEU A 83 7.94 42.53 -47.23
N PHE A 84 7.63 41.34 -46.71
CA PHE A 84 7.01 41.19 -45.40
C PHE A 84 7.89 41.82 -44.30
N PHE A 85 9.18 41.53 -44.31
CA PHE A 85 10.10 42.06 -43.31
C PHE A 85 10.27 43.58 -43.42
N VAL A 86 10.40 44.12 -44.62
CA VAL A 86 10.50 45.57 -44.85
C VAL A 86 9.21 46.28 -44.46
N ASN A 87 8.05 45.71 -44.80
CA ASN A 87 6.76 46.29 -44.44
C ASN A 87 6.54 46.33 -42.90
N GLU A 88 7.06 45.34 -42.17
CA GLU A 88 6.93 45.27 -40.72
C GLU A 88 7.91 46.19 -39.97
N HIS A 89 9.12 46.41 -40.50
CA HIS A 89 10.19 47.14 -39.78
C HIS A 89 10.48 48.53 -40.36
N CYS A 90 10.33 48.75 -41.67
CA CYS A 90 10.68 49.99 -42.37
C CYS A 90 9.71 50.32 -43.54
N PRO A 91 8.43 50.64 -43.28
CA PRO A 91 7.43 50.87 -44.34
C PRO A 91 7.76 52.09 -45.25
N HIS A 92 8.45 53.10 -44.72
CA HIS A 92 8.87 54.30 -45.45
C HIS A 92 9.90 54.03 -46.57
N VAL A 93 10.59 52.88 -46.52
CA VAL A 93 11.55 52.47 -47.56
C VAL A 93 10.81 52.03 -48.82
N LEU A 94 9.63 51.42 -48.69
CA LEU A 94 8.83 50.92 -49.82
C LEU A 94 8.20 52.07 -50.64
N GLU A 95 7.78 53.15 -49.99
CA GLU A 95 7.17 54.32 -50.68
C GLU A 95 8.14 55.01 -51.65
N ASN A 96 9.43 55.06 -51.32
CA ASN A 96 10.45 55.70 -52.16
C ASN A 96 11.12 54.71 -53.14
N LEU A 97 10.92 53.41 -52.95
CA LEU A 97 11.51 52.35 -53.77
C LEU A 97 10.98 52.37 -55.20
N GLU A 98 9.67 52.61 -55.38
CA GLU A 98 9.02 52.63 -56.70
C GLU A 98 9.53 53.78 -57.59
N GLN A 99 9.76 54.95 -56.98
CA GLN A 99 10.36 56.11 -57.65
C GLN A 99 11.84 55.86 -58.02
N MET A 100 12.59 55.15 -57.17
CA MET A 100 13.98 54.79 -57.45
C MET A 100 14.11 53.69 -58.51
N ILE A 101 13.26 52.68 -58.50
CA ILE A 101 13.24 51.61 -59.51
C ILE A 101 12.89 52.22 -60.87
N SER A 102 11.85 53.05 -60.96
CA SER A 102 11.50 53.72 -62.22
C SER A 102 12.62 54.60 -62.78
N GLN A 103 13.36 55.33 -61.92
CA GLN A 103 14.56 56.07 -62.33
C GLN A 103 15.72 55.16 -62.76
N ALA A 104 15.97 54.07 -62.03
CA ALA A 104 17.02 53.10 -62.36
C ALA A 104 16.74 52.38 -63.69
N THR A 105 15.49 51.98 -63.94
CA THR A 105 15.07 51.35 -65.20
C THR A 105 15.19 52.32 -66.38
N GLN A 106 14.85 53.60 -66.18
CA GLN A 106 15.07 54.65 -67.20
C GLN A 106 16.56 54.90 -67.49
N LEU A 107 17.43 54.79 -66.48
CA LEU A 107 18.89 54.93 -66.65
C LEU A 107 19.52 53.69 -67.31
N ALA A 108 19.05 52.49 -66.96
CA ALA A 108 19.49 51.23 -67.59
C ALA A 108 19.10 51.18 -69.08
N LEU A 109 17.90 51.62 -69.44
CA LEU A 109 17.47 51.73 -70.85
C LEU A 109 18.28 52.76 -71.65
N LYS A 110 18.91 53.74 -70.99
CA LYS A 110 19.77 54.76 -71.62
C LYS A 110 21.23 54.33 -71.77
N GLN A 111 21.68 53.28 -71.08
CA GLN A 111 23.04 52.73 -71.19
C GLN A 111 23.05 51.41 -71.97
N ALA A 112 23.13 51.51 -73.31
CA ALA A 112 23.64 50.44 -74.17
C ALA A 112 25.17 50.60 -74.34
N PRO A 113 25.95 49.54 -74.65
CA PRO A 113 27.40 49.58 -74.52
C PRO A 113 28.08 50.34 -75.66
N LEU A 114 28.98 51.26 -75.30
CA LEU A 114 30.30 51.36 -75.94
C LEU A 114 31.35 51.65 -74.84
N GLY A 115 32.20 50.67 -74.55
CA GLY A 115 33.57 50.86 -74.06
C GLY A 115 33.81 51.27 -72.59
N THR A 116 34.36 50.31 -71.83
CA THR A 116 35.50 50.47 -70.90
C THR A 116 35.40 51.55 -69.81
N LEU A 117 35.08 51.13 -68.57
CA LEU A 117 35.49 51.86 -67.37
C LEU A 117 36.35 50.97 -66.46
N LYS A 118 37.49 51.56 -66.12
CA LYS A 118 38.64 51.03 -65.41
C LYS A 118 38.26 50.70 -63.97
N GLU A 119 38.71 49.54 -63.53
CA GLU A 119 38.79 49.09 -62.15
C GLU A 119 39.52 50.13 -61.29
N VAL A 120 38.89 50.55 -60.18
CA VAL A 120 39.52 51.38 -59.14
C VAL A 120 39.38 50.60 -57.84
N GLU A 121 40.49 50.03 -57.39
CA GLU A 121 40.64 49.47 -56.04
C GLU A 121 40.40 50.56 -54.98
N PRO A 122 39.76 50.24 -53.84
CA PRO A 122 39.88 51.04 -52.65
C PRO A 122 41.02 50.52 -51.77
N GLN A 123 41.95 51.42 -51.47
CA GLN A 123 43.03 51.24 -50.51
C GLN A 123 42.53 50.93 -49.10
N SER A 124 43.34 50.14 -48.40
CA SER A 124 43.35 49.92 -46.97
C SER A 124 43.39 51.21 -46.16
N ASP A 125 42.56 51.30 -45.12
CA ASP A 125 42.89 52.10 -43.94
C ASP A 125 42.35 51.41 -42.68
N SER A 126 43.26 51.23 -41.72
CA SER A 126 43.07 50.55 -40.45
C SER A 126 42.69 51.53 -39.35
N SER A 127 41.68 51.21 -38.54
CA SER A 127 41.65 51.64 -37.13
C SER A 127 40.85 50.66 -36.27
N GLU A 128 41.50 50.23 -35.19
CA GLU A 128 40.96 49.44 -34.09
C GLU A 128 39.85 50.17 -33.31
N GLY A 129 38.96 49.40 -32.67
CA GLY A 129 38.26 49.85 -31.47
C GLY A 129 36.83 49.33 -31.24
N SER A 130 36.70 48.37 -30.32
CA SER A 130 35.54 48.11 -29.43
C SER A 130 34.54 46.97 -29.75
N LEU A 131 34.08 46.40 -28.64
CA LEU A 131 33.34 45.16 -28.37
C LEU A 131 31.91 45.08 -28.96
N PRO A 132 31.30 43.88 -29.02
CA PRO A 132 30.11 43.64 -29.83
C PRO A 132 28.83 44.05 -29.11
N GLN A 133 28.10 45.01 -29.68
CA GLN A 133 26.68 45.17 -29.40
C GLN A 133 25.88 44.48 -30.52
N LYS A 134 24.93 43.64 -30.10
CA LYS A 134 23.98 42.90 -30.94
C LYS A 134 23.44 43.80 -32.05
N SER A 135 23.79 43.45 -33.30
CA SER A 135 23.38 44.12 -34.52
C SER A 135 21.89 43.90 -34.80
N VAL A 136 21.06 44.75 -34.21
CA VAL A 136 19.88 45.27 -34.91
C VAL A 136 20.35 46.58 -35.54
N VAL A 137 19.92 46.90 -36.76
CA VAL A 137 20.33 48.04 -37.62
C VAL A 137 21.44 47.70 -38.61
N LEU A 138 21.03 47.26 -39.80
CA LEU A 138 21.80 47.42 -41.05
C LEU A 138 20.85 47.46 -42.27
N MET A 139 19.75 48.21 -42.15
CA MET A 139 18.82 48.49 -43.27
C MET A 139 18.40 49.96 -43.33
N GLU A 140 19.19 50.87 -42.77
CA GLU A 140 18.95 52.33 -42.87
C GLU A 140 19.68 52.99 -44.04
N GLN A 141 20.55 52.27 -44.76
CA GLN A 141 21.22 52.82 -45.94
C GLN A 141 20.48 52.38 -47.20
N MET A 142 19.76 53.32 -47.82
CA MET A 142 19.16 53.15 -49.14
C MET A 142 20.22 52.59 -50.13
N PRO A 143 19.90 51.54 -50.91
CA PRO A 143 20.80 51.08 -51.95
C PRO A 143 21.01 52.22 -52.96
N LYS A 144 22.27 52.61 -53.19
CA LYS A 144 22.63 53.58 -54.23
C LYS A 144 22.09 53.08 -55.57
N ILE A 145 21.60 53.96 -56.44
CA ILE A 145 21.01 53.63 -57.75
C ILE A 145 21.90 52.68 -58.58
N ALA A 146 23.23 52.79 -58.46
CA ALA A 146 24.21 51.89 -59.09
C ALA A 146 24.09 50.41 -58.66
N ASN A 147 23.65 50.14 -57.43
CA ASN A 147 23.45 48.79 -56.89
C ASN A 147 22.13 48.17 -57.39
N LEU A 148 21.12 48.99 -57.69
CA LEU A 148 19.89 48.52 -58.35
C LEU A 148 20.14 48.14 -59.80
N ILE A 149 20.97 48.91 -60.53
CA ILE A 149 21.29 48.66 -61.95
C ILE A 149 22.13 47.38 -62.13
N THR A 150 22.99 47.06 -61.16
CA THR A 150 23.89 45.89 -61.21
C THR A 150 23.29 44.63 -60.54
N GLY A 151 22.07 44.71 -59.99
CA GLY A 151 21.41 43.60 -59.30
C GLY A 151 22.07 43.17 -57.98
N ARG A 152 23.06 43.91 -57.48
CA ARG A 152 23.78 43.59 -56.23
C ARG A 152 23.13 44.33 -55.06
N GLY A 153 22.15 43.69 -54.44
CA GLY A 153 21.49 44.19 -53.23
C GLY A 153 22.36 44.13 -51.96
N PRO A 154 21.92 44.76 -50.85
CA PRO A 154 22.58 44.66 -49.56
C PRO A 154 22.78 43.19 -49.14
N LYS A 155 24.00 42.81 -48.77
CA LYS A 155 24.32 41.44 -48.35
C LYS A 155 23.74 41.18 -46.96
N VAL A 156 22.54 40.61 -46.89
CA VAL A 156 21.94 40.15 -45.64
C VAL A 156 22.64 38.87 -45.19
N SER A 157 23.06 38.81 -43.93
CA SER A 157 23.69 37.62 -43.33
C SER A 157 22.76 36.40 -43.43
N VAL A 158 23.33 35.22 -43.69
CA VAL A 158 22.58 33.95 -43.76
C VAL A 158 21.78 33.72 -42.48
N THR A 159 22.33 34.07 -41.33
CA THR A 159 21.62 33.97 -40.03
C THR A 159 20.37 34.84 -39.99
N THR A 160 20.48 36.10 -40.44
CA THR A 160 19.35 37.04 -40.51
C THR A 160 18.32 36.58 -41.56
N LYS A 161 18.75 36.03 -42.69
CA LYS A 161 17.84 35.43 -43.68
C LYS A 161 17.04 34.27 -43.09
N ILE A 162 17.70 33.39 -42.34
CA ILE A 162 17.03 32.28 -41.64
C ILE A 162 16.01 32.83 -40.64
N GLU A 163 16.38 33.80 -39.80
CA GLU A 163 15.45 34.42 -38.84
C GLU A 163 14.23 35.05 -39.52
N MET A 164 14.43 35.74 -40.65
CA MET A 164 13.34 36.34 -41.44
C MET A 164 12.38 35.27 -41.99
N VAL A 165 12.93 34.21 -42.55
CA VAL A 165 12.16 33.07 -43.08
C VAL A 165 11.41 32.37 -41.96
N THR A 166 12.06 32.08 -40.84
CA THR A 166 11.43 31.46 -39.66
C THR A 166 10.28 32.32 -39.15
N LYS A 167 10.46 33.64 -39.01
CA LYS A 167 9.40 34.54 -38.56
C LYS A 167 8.22 34.59 -39.54
N LYS A 168 8.50 34.58 -40.86
CA LYS A 168 7.44 34.53 -41.88
C LYS A 168 6.66 33.21 -41.81
N ILE A 169 7.35 32.09 -41.63
CA ILE A 169 6.74 30.77 -41.46
C ILE A 169 5.85 30.75 -40.21
N GLU A 170 6.34 31.22 -39.06
CA GLU A 170 5.56 31.31 -37.82
C GLU A 170 4.28 32.14 -38.00
N ASN A 171 4.38 33.30 -38.67
CA ASN A 171 3.23 34.14 -38.96
C ASN A 171 2.24 33.49 -39.94
N ALA A 172 2.74 32.80 -40.97
CA ALA A 172 1.90 32.05 -41.90
C ALA A 172 1.15 30.91 -41.21
N ILE A 173 1.82 30.18 -40.31
CA ILE A 173 1.21 29.14 -39.48
C ILE A 173 0.13 29.76 -38.58
N ALA A 174 0.42 30.88 -37.90
CA ALA A 174 -0.54 31.55 -37.04
C ALA A 174 -1.79 32.05 -37.80
N LEU A 175 -1.59 32.63 -38.99
CA LEU A 175 -2.68 33.09 -39.86
C LEU A 175 -3.53 31.91 -40.35
N HIS A 176 -2.89 30.82 -40.78
CA HIS A 176 -3.57 29.61 -41.22
C HIS A 176 -4.40 28.99 -40.08
N ASP A 177 -3.88 28.97 -38.87
CA ASP A 177 -4.59 28.51 -37.67
C ASP A 177 -5.82 29.38 -37.37
N GLU A 178 -5.69 30.70 -37.48
CA GLU A 178 -6.80 31.62 -37.28
C GLU A 178 -7.88 31.43 -38.35
N PHE A 179 -7.48 31.32 -39.62
CA PHE A 179 -8.37 31.05 -40.74
C PHE A 179 -9.11 29.73 -40.54
N THR A 180 -8.40 28.66 -40.18
CA THR A 180 -8.98 27.35 -39.89
C THR A 180 -9.98 27.41 -38.74
N LYS A 181 -9.66 28.14 -37.65
CA LYS A 181 -10.59 28.36 -36.53
C LYS A 181 -11.84 29.11 -36.97
N LYS A 182 -11.71 30.16 -37.80
CA LYS A 182 -12.84 30.91 -38.37
C LYS A 182 -13.71 30.03 -39.27
N ALA A 183 -13.11 29.31 -40.21
CA ALA A 183 -13.81 28.41 -41.14
C ALA A 183 -14.56 27.28 -40.40
N LEU A 184 -13.95 26.72 -39.35
CA LEU A 184 -14.63 25.69 -38.54
C LEU A 184 -15.78 26.28 -37.72
N ARG A 185 -15.69 27.53 -37.25
CA ARG A 185 -16.81 28.20 -36.56
C ARG A 185 -17.96 28.47 -37.53
N THR A 186 -17.68 29.03 -38.71
CA THR A 186 -18.72 29.30 -39.73
C THR A 186 -19.38 28.00 -40.19
N LYS A 187 -18.61 26.94 -40.46
CA LYS A 187 -19.15 25.61 -40.80
C LYS A 187 -20.09 25.08 -39.72
N ARG A 188 -19.72 25.19 -38.44
CA ARG A 188 -20.58 24.74 -37.33
C ARG A 188 -21.86 25.58 -37.23
N ASN A 189 -21.78 26.90 -37.40
CA ASN A 189 -22.94 27.79 -37.38
C ASN A 189 -23.91 27.48 -38.53
N LEU A 190 -23.41 27.39 -39.76
CA LEU A 190 -24.22 27.04 -40.92
C LEU A 190 -24.89 25.67 -40.77
N LYS A 191 -24.19 24.69 -40.19
CA LYS A 191 -24.78 23.38 -39.90
C LYS A 191 -25.90 23.47 -38.86
N ALA A 192 -25.72 24.27 -37.82
CA ALA A 192 -26.75 24.49 -36.80
C ALA A 192 -27.97 25.24 -37.37
N GLU A 193 -27.74 26.24 -38.23
CA GLU A 193 -28.80 26.94 -38.96
C GLU A 193 -29.59 25.99 -39.86
N LEU A 194 -28.90 25.12 -40.61
CA LEU A 194 -29.57 24.11 -41.46
C LEU A 194 -30.44 23.15 -40.63
N GLU A 195 -29.92 22.66 -39.50
CA GLU A 195 -30.70 21.80 -38.59
C GLU A 195 -31.92 22.54 -38.03
N GLU A 196 -31.77 23.80 -37.66
CA GLU A 196 -32.85 24.65 -37.16
C GLU A 196 -33.91 24.93 -38.24
N PHE A 197 -33.50 25.19 -39.48
CA PHE A 197 -34.41 25.32 -40.62
C PHE A 197 -35.19 24.03 -40.88
N ASN A 198 -34.55 22.86 -40.77
CA ASN A 198 -35.22 21.58 -40.96
C ASN A 198 -36.28 21.33 -39.87
N ILE A 199 -35.94 21.60 -38.60
CA ILE A 199 -36.90 21.50 -37.49
C ILE A 199 -38.07 22.47 -37.70
N ARG A 200 -37.79 23.72 -38.09
CA ARG A 200 -38.83 24.71 -38.39
C ARG A 200 -39.73 24.27 -39.54
N GLU A 201 -39.15 23.70 -40.60
CA GLU A 201 -39.91 23.18 -41.73
C GLU A 201 -40.82 22.03 -41.33
N SER A 202 -40.34 21.08 -40.52
CA SER A 202 -41.18 19.99 -40.02
C SER A 202 -42.30 20.48 -39.11
N ASP A 203 -42.02 21.44 -38.23
CA ASP A 203 -43.00 22.04 -37.33
C ASP A 203 -44.05 22.84 -38.10
N LEU A 204 -43.66 23.59 -39.12
CA LEU A 204 -44.57 24.32 -40.01
C LEU A 204 -45.46 23.38 -40.81
N LYS A 205 -44.90 22.29 -41.37
CA LYS A 205 -45.70 21.26 -42.07
C LYS A 205 -46.71 20.62 -41.13
N TYR A 206 -46.30 20.28 -39.91
CA TYR A 206 -47.19 19.73 -38.90
C TYR A 206 -48.29 20.72 -38.52
N ALA A 207 -47.95 21.97 -38.23
CA ALA A 207 -48.92 23.01 -37.88
C ALA A 207 -49.91 23.29 -39.02
N LYS A 208 -49.44 23.33 -40.26
CA LYS A 208 -50.28 23.45 -41.46
C LYS A 208 -51.26 22.28 -41.58
N ASN A 209 -50.77 21.04 -41.49
CA ASN A 209 -51.62 19.85 -41.61
C ASN A 209 -52.66 19.79 -40.48
N GLN A 210 -52.27 20.17 -39.26
CA GLN A 210 -53.19 20.28 -38.12
C GLN A 210 -54.25 21.36 -38.34
N PHE A 211 -53.87 22.50 -38.91
CA PHE A 211 -54.79 23.57 -39.25
C PHE A 211 -55.80 23.13 -40.32
N GLU A 212 -55.30 22.57 -41.42
CA GLU A 212 -56.13 22.06 -42.52
C GLU A 212 -57.12 21.00 -42.02
N PHE A 213 -56.65 20.05 -41.22
CA PHE A 213 -57.53 19.01 -40.68
C PHE A 213 -58.56 19.56 -39.68
N ASN A 214 -58.14 20.31 -38.66
CA ASN A 214 -59.03 20.71 -37.57
C ASN A 214 -59.98 21.87 -37.95
N VAL A 215 -59.52 22.81 -38.76
CA VAL A 215 -60.28 24.03 -39.09
C VAL A 215 -60.94 23.95 -40.45
N ILE A 216 -60.28 23.38 -41.47
CA ILE A 216 -60.83 23.36 -42.84
C ILE A 216 -61.66 22.09 -43.07
N VAL A 217 -61.14 20.90 -42.73
CA VAL A 217 -61.81 19.62 -43.03
C VAL A 217 -62.86 19.27 -41.97
N SER A 218 -62.49 19.32 -40.69
CA SER A 218 -63.38 19.01 -39.56
C SER A 218 -64.17 20.23 -39.07
N GLY A 219 -63.66 21.43 -39.36
CA GLY A 219 -64.22 22.68 -38.87
C GLY A 219 -65.44 23.17 -39.65
N VAL A 220 -65.56 22.85 -40.94
CA VAL A 220 -66.67 23.31 -41.79
C VAL A 220 -67.98 22.64 -41.39
N GLU A 221 -69.02 23.44 -41.22
CA GLU A 221 -70.36 22.96 -40.93
C GLU A 221 -71.00 22.40 -42.20
N LYS A 222 -71.44 21.12 -42.16
CA LYS A 222 -71.91 20.37 -43.35
C LYS A 222 -73.11 20.99 -44.06
N LEU A 223 -73.90 21.80 -43.34
CA LEU A 223 -75.11 22.43 -43.86
C LEU A 223 -74.85 23.80 -44.50
N THR A 224 -73.91 24.57 -43.95
CA THR A 224 -73.68 25.99 -44.24
C THR A 224 -72.41 26.22 -45.05
N GLY A 225 -71.49 25.24 -45.09
CA GLY A 225 -70.20 25.36 -45.78
C GLY A 225 -69.26 26.42 -45.21
N ARG A 226 -69.64 27.04 -44.10
CA ARG A 226 -68.86 28.08 -43.40
C ARG A 226 -68.19 27.50 -42.17
N ILE A 227 -67.07 28.10 -41.77
CA ILE A 227 -66.34 27.74 -40.56
C ILE A 227 -66.91 28.57 -39.41
N PRO A 228 -67.47 27.95 -38.35
CA PRO A 228 -67.92 28.68 -37.17
C PRO A 228 -66.76 29.37 -36.46
N ALA A 229 -66.95 30.63 -36.06
CA ALA A 229 -65.93 31.43 -35.37
C ALA A 229 -65.41 30.77 -34.09
N GLU A 230 -66.27 30.03 -33.38
CA GLU A 230 -65.94 29.32 -32.16
C GLU A 230 -64.93 28.17 -32.37
N LYS A 231 -64.94 27.52 -33.54
CA LYS A 231 -63.95 26.48 -33.86
C LYS A 231 -62.59 27.09 -34.15
N TRP A 232 -62.55 28.24 -34.82
CA TRP A 232 -61.34 29.01 -35.01
C TRP A 232 -60.77 29.51 -33.68
N LEU A 233 -61.59 30.10 -32.81
CA LEU A 233 -61.16 30.55 -31.48
C LEU A 233 -60.61 29.41 -30.63
N ARG A 234 -61.30 28.25 -30.58
CA ARG A 234 -60.80 27.06 -29.87
C ARG A 234 -59.47 26.56 -30.42
N TYR A 235 -59.29 26.55 -31.74
CA TYR A 235 -58.01 26.18 -32.34
C TYR A 235 -56.90 27.16 -31.95
N MET A 236 -57.16 28.47 -32.00
CA MET A 236 -56.18 29.49 -31.61
C MET A 236 -55.80 29.40 -30.13
N ASP A 237 -56.76 29.17 -29.22
CA ASP A 237 -56.49 28.98 -27.80
C ASP A 237 -55.63 27.73 -27.54
N GLU A 238 -55.92 26.63 -28.22
CA GLU A 238 -55.12 25.41 -28.13
C GLU A 238 -53.72 25.60 -28.74
N TRP A 239 -53.62 26.31 -29.86
CA TRP A 239 -52.33 26.62 -30.50
C TRP A 239 -51.44 27.48 -29.59
N ILE A 240 -52.01 28.52 -28.96
CA ILE A 240 -51.30 29.35 -27.97
C ILE A 240 -50.86 28.49 -26.78
N ARG A 241 -51.74 27.63 -26.25
CA ARG A 241 -51.40 26.72 -25.15
C ARG A 241 -50.25 25.77 -25.52
N GLN A 242 -50.27 25.18 -26.72
CA GLN A 242 -49.21 24.32 -27.21
C GLN A 242 -47.89 25.07 -27.40
N ALA A 243 -47.93 26.30 -27.91
CA ALA A 243 -46.76 27.16 -28.03
C ALA A 243 -46.15 27.52 -26.66
N MET A 244 -46.98 27.76 -25.64
CA MET A 244 -46.50 27.99 -24.26
C MET A 244 -45.82 26.75 -23.68
N LEU A 245 -46.40 25.55 -23.89
CA LEU A 245 -45.82 24.29 -23.43
C LEU A 245 -44.50 23.98 -24.15
N SER A 246 -44.42 24.23 -25.46
CA SER A 246 -43.19 24.02 -26.22
C SER A 246 -42.10 25.01 -25.76
N MET A 247 -42.44 26.27 -25.51
CA MET A 247 -41.52 27.27 -24.96
C MET A 247 -40.94 26.82 -23.61
N GLU A 248 -41.76 26.32 -22.69
CA GLU A 248 -41.29 25.83 -21.38
C GLU A 248 -40.38 24.61 -21.52
N LYS A 249 -40.73 23.66 -22.42
CA LYS A 249 -39.90 22.51 -22.75
C LYS A 249 -38.54 22.93 -23.32
N LEU A 250 -38.52 23.90 -24.23
CA LEU A 250 -37.28 24.44 -24.80
C LEU A 250 -36.44 25.12 -23.71
N ARG A 251 -37.06 25.90 -22.81
CA ARG A 251 -36.38 26.56 -21.69
C ARG A 251 -35.68 25.56 -20.77
N LEU A 252 -36.37 24.48 -20.39
CA LEU A 252 -35.80 23.40 -19.58
C LEU A 252 -34.64 22.71 -20.32
N ARG A 253 -34.79 22.45 -21.62
CA ARG A 253 -33.73 21.84 -22.44
C ARG A 253 -32.49 22.74 -22.51
N ILE A 254 -32.66 24.05 -22.72
CA ILE A 254 -31.56 25.02 -22.72
C ILE A 254 -30.85 25.03 -21.36
N SER A 255 -31.59 25.06 -20.25
CA SER A 255 -31.01 25.00 -18.90
C SER A 255 -30.18 23.73 -18.67
N SER A 256 -30.71 22.57 -19.05
CA SER A 256 -30.02 21.28 -18.98
C SER A 256 -28.75 21.27 -19.83
N LEU A 257 -28.84 21.71 -21.09
CA LEU A 257 -27.71 21.74 -22.01
C LEU A 257 -26.61 22.70 -21.55
N LYS A 258 -26.98 23.85 -20.96
CA LYS A 258 -26.04 24.80 -20.35
C LYS A 258 -25.30 24.18 -19.15
N SER A 259 -26.00 23.41 -18.32
CA SER A 259 -25.40 22.67 -17.21
C SER A 259 -24.40 21.61 -17.71
N GLN A 260 -24.78 20.84 -18.73
CA GLN A 260 -23.89 19.85 -19.36
C GLN A 260 -22.66 20.50 -20.00
N TYR A 261 -22.85 21.59 -20.73
CA TYR A 261 -21.76 22.37 -21.32
C TYR A 261 -20.78 22.86 -20.25
N LYS A 262 -21.26 23.41 -19.13
CA LYS A 262 -20.39 23.84 -18.02
C LYS A 262 -19.59 22.69 -17.45
N LYS A 263 -20.20 21.51 -17.25
CA LYS A 263 -19.49 20.30 -16.78
C LYS A 263 -18.41 19.86 -17.75
N LEU A 264 -18.74 19.75 -19.05
CA LEU A 264 -17.80 19.36 -20.09
C LEU A 264 -16.66 20.37 -20.24
N SER A 265 -16.96 21.66 -20.23
CA SER A 265 -15.96 22.72 -20.28
C SER A 265 -15.01 22.64 -19.09
N THR A 266 -15.53 22.47 -17.87
CA THR A 266 -14.70 22.30 -16.67
C THR A 266 -13.81 21.06 -16.79
N ASN A 267 -14.36 19.93 -17.26
CA ASN A 267 -13.57 18.71 -17.45
C ASN A 267 -12.49 18.89 -18.54
N TYR A 268 -12.80 19.60 -19.61
CA TYR A 268 -11.83 19.91 -20.67
C TYR A 268 -10.66 20.75 -20.12
N TYR A 269 -10.95 21.80 -19.33
CA TYR A 269 -9.89 22.60 -18.71
C TYR A 269 -9.06 21.81 -17.70
N GLN A 270 -9.70 21.00 -16.84
CA GLN A 270 -8.99 20.10 -15.92
C GLN A 270 -8.08 19.11 -16.67
N ARG A 271 -8.59 18.49 -17.75
CA ARG A 271 -7.79 17.59 -18.59
C ARG A 271 -6.67 18.32 -19.30
N LYS A 272 -6.88 19.57 -19.74
CA LYS A 272 -5.84 20.38 -20.36
C LYS A 272 -4.74 20.74 -19.36
N GLU A 273 -5.09 21.11 -18.13
CA GLU A 273 -4.13 21.37 -17.05
C GLU A 273 -3.36 20.10 -16.67
N LEU A 274 -4.06 18.97 -16.50
CA LEU A 274 -3.42 17.66 -16.27
C LEU A 274 -2.51 17.27 -17.43
N SER A 275 -2.94 17.46 -18.69
CA SER A 275 -2.13 17.15 -19.86
C SER A 275 -0.95 18.10 -20.06
N ALA A 276 -1.04 19.35 -19.61
CA ALA A 276 0.08 20.28 -19.63
C ALA A 276 1.09 19.99 -18.51
N THR A 277 0.61 19.44 -17.39
CA THR A 277 1.45 19.10 -16.23
C THR A 277 2.14 17.75 -16.43
N VAL A 278 1.45 16.76 -17.01
CA VAL A 278 1.95 15.40 -17.15
C VAL A 278 2.73 15.24 -18.46
N HIS A 279 4.05 15.12 -18.35
CA HIS A 279 4.93 14.85 -19.48
C HIS A 279 5.11 13.34 -19.65
N ALA A 280 5.42 12.88 -20.88
CA ALA A 280 5.76 11.48 -21.14
C ALA A 280 6.90 10.99 -20.22
N VAL A 281 7.85 11.88 -19.93
CA VAL A 281 8.99 11.64 -19.04
C VAL A 281 8.56 11.32 -17.61
N ASP A 282 7.42 11.84 -17.12
CA ASP A 282 6.92 11.55 -15.78
C ASP A 282 6.41 10.11 -15.66
N PHE A 283 5.82 9.59 -16.74
CA PHE A 283 5.38 8.19 -16.80
C PHE A 283 6.56 7.24 -16.80
N ASP A 284 7.60 7.55 -17.58
CA ASP A 284 8.84 6.76 -17.60
C ASP A 284 9.55 6.79 -16.23
N GLN A 285 9.61 7.97 -15.59
CA GLN A 285 10.14 8.10 -14.22
C GLN A 285 9.36 7.24 -13.23
N LEU A 286 8.03 7.25 -13.31
CA LEU A 286 7.17 6.45 -12.44
C LEU A 286 7.38 4.95 -12.70
N GLU A 287 7.52 4.54 -13.96
CA GLU A 287 7.78 3.15 -14.33
C GLU A 287 9.14 2.68 -13.79
N ILE A 288 10.19 3.49 -13.92
CA ILE A 288 11.52 3.20 -13.37
C ILE A 288 11.46 3.08 -11.85
N ALA A 289 10.81 4.03 -11.18
CA ALA A 289 10.65 4.01 -9.72
C ALA A 289 9.89 2.77 -9.26
N ASN A 290 8.83 2.38 -9.97
CA ASN A 290 8.04 1.20 -9.65
C ASN A 290 8.87 -0.09 -9.83
N LYS A 291 9.61 -0.21 -10.94
CA LYS A 291 10.56 -1.32 -11.16
C LYS A 291 11.60 -1.40 -10.03
N HIS A 292 12.16 -0.27 -9.61
CA HIS A 292 13.12 -0.24 -8.50
C HIS A 292 12.49 -0.68 -7.17
N LEU A 293 11.26 -0.24 -6.87
CA LEU A 293 10.54 -0.65 -5.67
C LEU A 293 10.20 -2.13 -5.67
N LEU A 294 9.79 -2.70 -6.81
CA LEU A 294 9.54 -4.13 -6.96
C LEU A 294 10.79 -4.95 -6.67
N LEU A 295 11.94 -4.57 -7.24
CA LEU A 295 13.21 -5.24 -6.95
C LEU A 295 13.57 -5.18 -5.46
N LYS A 296 13.32 -4.05 -4.81
CA LYS A 296 13.56 -3.90 -3.37
C LYS A 296 12.62 -4.76 -2.53
N ILE A 297 11.37 -4.90 -2.95
CA ILE A 297 10.39 -5.80 -2.31
C ILE A 297 10.88 -7.25 -2.43
N ASP A 298 11.31 -7.68 -3.62
CA ASP A 298 11.80 -9.04 -3.85
C ASP A 298 13.05 -9.34 -3.00
N GLN A 299 14.00 -8.41 -2.92
CA GLN A 299 15.16 -8.52 -2.04
C GLN A 299 14.76 -8.68 -0.57
N LYS A 300 13.81 -7.87 -0.09
CA LYS A 300 13.32 -7.95 1.29
C LYS A 300 12.54 -9.24 1.55
N GLN A 301 11.83 -9.74 0.55
CA GLN A 301 11.11 -11.01 0.64
C GLN A 301 12.08 -12.19 0.75
N LEU A 302 13.16 -12.21 -0.03
CA LEU A 302 14.22 -13.22 0.09
C LEU A 302 14.86 -13.21 1.48
N TYR A 303 15.21 -12.01 1.98
CA TYR A 303 15.75 -11.84 3.32
C TYR A 303 14.77 -12.31 4.42
N LEU A 304 13.47 -12.03 4.25
CA LEU A 304 12.43 -12.49 5.18
C LEU A 304 12.30 -14.02 5.17
N ILE A 305 12.39 -14.66 4.01
CA ILE A 305 12.36 -16.12 3.88
C ILE A 305 13.56 -16.74 4.61
N GLU A 306 14.76 -16.19 4.43
CA GLU A 306 15.97 -16.64 5.12
C GLU A 306 15.83 -16.52 6.64
N LEU A 307 15.38 -15.36 7.13
CA LEU A 307 15.08 -15.14 8.55
C LEU A 307 14.05 -16.13 9.10
N LYS A 308 12.98 -16.40 8.35
CA LYS A 308 11.95 -17.39 8.73
C LYS A 308 12.56 -18.78 8.84
N LYS A 309 13.44 -19.18 7.91
CA LYS A 309 14.14 -20.47 7.94
C LYS A 309 15.03 -20.57 9.18
N MET A 310 15.81 -19.53 9.47
CA MET A 310 16.68 -19.47 10.66
C MET A 310 15.87 -19.53 11.95
N ASN A 311 14.80 -18.74 12.07
CA ASN A 311 13.91 -18.74 13.23
C ASN A 311 13.19 -20.08 13.41
N GLY A 312 12.75 -20.70 12.31
CA GLY A 312 12.18 -22.05 12.31
C GLY A 312 13.20 -23.09 12.82
N GLY A 313 14.44 -23.04 12.34
CA GLY A 313 15.53 -23.89 12.82
C GLY A 313 15.82 -23.71 14.32
N ALA A 314 15.94 -22.47 14.78
CA ALA A 314 16.16 -22.14 16.19
C ALA A 314 15.01 -22.65 17.07
N ASN A 315 13.75 -22.49 16.64
CA ASN A 315 12.58 -22.99 17.36
C ASN A 315 12.52 -24.52 17.43
N LEU A 316 12.95 -25.22 16.38
CA LEU A 316 13.05 -26.69 16.40
C LEU A 316 14.10 -27.16 17.40
N VAL A 317 15.27 -26.50 17.44
CA VAL A 317 16.33 -26.78 18.41
C VAL A 317 15.84 -26.50 19.84
N LEU A 318 15.22 -25.34 20.07
CA LEU A 318 14.64 -24.99 21.37
C LEU A 318 13.58 -26.01 21.81
N SER A 319 12.70 -26.42 20.91
CA SER A 319 11.66 -27.42 21.19
C SER A 319 12.27 -28.78 21.55
N ARG A 320 13.37 -29.18 20.89
CA ARG A 320 14.13 -30.39 21.24
C ARG A 320 14.71 -30.27 22.64
N HIS A 321 15.42 -29.19 22.96
CA HIS A 321 15.98 -28.98 24.30
C HIS A 321 14.91 -28.95 25.38
N LYS A 322 13.78 -28.29 25.13
CA LYS A 322 12.63 -28.28 26.06
C LYS A 322 12.12 -29.69 26.34
N LYS A 323 12.00 -30.55 25.33
CA LYS A 323 11.58 -31.96 25.52
C LYS A 323 12.58 -32.74 26.36
N VAL A 324 13.88 -32.59 26.09
CA VAL A 324 14.94 -33.25 26.88
C VAL A 324 14.90 -32.79 28.33
N LEU A 325 14.78 -31.48 28.56
CA LEU A 325 14.69 -30.91 29.90
C LEU A 325 13.46 -31.44 30.66
N LEU A 326 12.29 -31.49 30.00
CA LEU A 326 11.08 -32.05 30.60
C LEU A 326 11.24 -33.53 30.95
N SER A 327 11.88 -34.32 30.10
CA SER A 327 12.19 -35.72 30.38
C SER A 327 13.10 -35.85 31.60
N GLN A 328 14.17 -35.05 31.67
CA GLN A 328 15.08 -35.05 32.82
C GLN A 328 14.38 -34.59 34.10
N GLN A 329 13.49 -33.60 34.02
CA GLN A 329 12.70 -33.16 35.16
C GLN A 329 11.75 -34.25 35.66
N MET A 330 11.15 -35.02 34.76
CA MET A 330 10.30 -36.17 35.13
C MET A 330 11.11 -37.25 35.86
N GLU A 331 12.29 -37.60 35.34
CA GLU A 331 13.19 -38.57 36.00
C GLU A 331 13.67 -38.05 37.36
N PHE A 332 14.03 -36.78 37.46
CA PHE A 332 14.39 -36.15 38.74
C PHE A 332 13.23 -36.22 39.75
N ASN A 333 12.03 -35.83 39.34
CA ASN A 333 10.85 -35.88 40.22
C ASN A 333 10.51 -37.33 40.64
N LYS A 334 10.77 -38.31 39.78
CA LYS A 334 10.62 -39.73 40.12
C LYS A 334 11.67 -40.13 41.17
N LEU A 335 12.93 -39.77 40.96
CA LEU A 335 14.00 -40.06 41.91
C LEU A 335 13.74 -39.42 43.28
N VAL A 336 13.23 -38.18 43.32
CA VAL A 336 12.82 -37.52 44.58
C VAL A 336 11.74 -38.32 45.29
N LYS A 337 10.70 -38.80 44.58
CA LYS A 337 9.67 -39.66 45.18
C LYS A 337 10.24 -40.99 45.66
N ASP A 338 11.17 -41.58 44.91
CA ASP A 338 11.83 -42.82 45.29
C ASP A 338 12.66 -42.61 46.57
N ILE A 339 13.38 -41.50 46.69
CA ILE A 339 14.10 -41.09 47.91
C ILE A 339 13.12 -40.93 49.08
N GLU A 340 12.05 -40.14 48.93
CA GLU A 340 11.05 -39.94 49.98
C GLU A 340 10.42 -41.25 50.45
N SER A 341 10.17 -42.19 49.53
CA SER A 341 9.63 -43.50 49.88
C SER A 341 10.63 -44.40 50.61
N ASN A 342 11.91 -44.35 50.22
CA ASN A 342 12.98 -45.04 50.92
C ASN A 342 13.23 -44.44 52.31
N GLU A 343 13.18 -43.12 52.47
CA GLU A 343 13.30 -42.45 53.77
C GLU A 343 12.20 -42.92 54.73
N ARG A 344 10.94 -42.96 54.28
CA ARG A 344 9.83 -43.50 55.09
C ARG A 344 10.03 -44.97 55.45
N LEU A 345 10.58 -45.77 54.52
CA LEU A 345 10.88 -47.17 54.78
C LEU A 345 11.96 -47.30 55.85
N ILE A 346 13.03 -46.50 55.78
CA ILE A 346 14.09 -46.46 56.79
C ILE A 346 13.50 -46.07 58.14
N GLU A 347 12.69 -45.01 58.22
CA GLU A 347 12.02 -44.60 59.47
C GLU A 347 11.20 -45.74 60.08
N SER A 348 10.42 -46.46 59.25
CA SER A 348 9.64 -47.62 59.74
C SER A 348 10.51 -48.78 60.23
N LEU A 349 11.63 -49.04 59.55
CA LEU A 349 12.58 -50.09 59.94
C LEU A 349 13.33 -49.71 61.22
N ASP A 350 13.67 -48.44 61.41
CA ASP A 350 14.28 -47.94 62.64
C ASP A 350 13.31 -48.09 63.83
N GLU A 351 12.02 -47.78 63.64
CA GLU A 351 11.00 -48.03 64.66
C GLU A 351 10.86 -49.52 65.01
N GLU A 352 10.87 -50.41 64.01
CA GLU A 352 10.87 -51.86 64.22
C GLU A 352 12.14 -52.33 64.92
N TYR A 353 13.30 -51.79 64.53
CA TYR A 353 14.60 -52.08 65.14
C TYR A 353 14.60 -51.71 66.62
N PHE A 354 14.12 -50.52 67.00
CA PHE A 354 14.02 -50.11 68.40
C PHE A 354 13.09 -51.01 69.21
N LYS A 355 11.96 -51.47 68.63
CA LYS A 355 11.05 -52.43 69.29
C LYS A 355 11.74 -53.77 69.54
N ILE A 356 12.42 -54.31 68.53
CA ILE A 356 13.16 -55.58 68.63
C ILE A 356 14.31 -55.45 69.61
N GLU A 357 15.02 -54.32 69.63
CA GLU A 357 16.11 -54.07 70.57
C GLU A 357 15.61 -54.00 72.03
N ALA A 358 14.48 -53.33 72.27
CA ALA A 358 13.84 -53.32 73.59
C ALA A 358 13.40 -54.73 74.02
N GLU A 359 12.81 -55.52 73.11
CA GLU A 359 12.43 -56.91 73.37
C GLU A 359 13.65 -57.79 73.67
N ARG A 360 14.75 -57.62 72.91
CA ARG A 360 16.03 -58.29 73.14
C ARG A 360 16.59 -57.96 74.52
N ASP A 361 16.58 -56.69 74.91
CA ASP A 361 17.14 -56.25 76.20
C ASP A 361 16.30 -56.76 77.36
N PHE A 362 14.97 -56.75 77.24
CA PHE A 362 14.08 -57.37 78.22
C PHE A 362 14.29 -58.88 78.34
N ALA A 363 14.44 -59.58 77.20
CA ALA A 363 14.76 -61.00 77.20
C ALA A 363 16.14 -61.29 77.81
N ARG A 364 17.15 -60.45 77.54
CA ARG A 364 18.49 -60.53 78.12
C ARG A 364 18.44 -60.31 79.63
N GLU A 365 17.71 -59.32 80.11
CA GLU A 365 17.52 -59.04 81.54
C GLU A 365 16.86 -60.24 82.23
N LYS A 366 15.78 -60.78 81.66
CA LYS A 366 15.16 -62.02 82.16
C LYS A 366 16.15 -63.17 82.23
N PHE A 367 16.96 -63.37 81.19
CA PHE A 367 17.97 -64.43 81.16
C PHE A 367 19.05 -64.23 82.23
N GLU A 368 19.57 -63.01 82.40
CA GLU A 368 20.53 -62.70 83.45
C GLU A 368 19.93 -62.88 84.85
N ASN A 369 18.66 -62.50 85.05
CA ASN A 369 17.93 -62.78 86.29
C ASN A 369 17.78 -64.29 86.54
N PHE A 370 17.47 -65.09 85.52
CA PHE A 370 17.46 -66.56 85.65
C PHE A 370 18.83 -67.14 85.91
N LYS A 371 19.89 -66.57 85.33
CA LYS A 371 21.28 -66.99 85.56
C LYS A 371 21.72 -66.68 86.99
N LYS A 372 21.39 -65.48 87.49
CA LYS A 372 21.57 -65.10 88.91
C LYS A 372 20.80 -66.06 89.81
N PHE A 373 19.52 -66.29 89.54
CA PHE A 373 18.70 -67.25 90.27
C PHE A 373 19.33 -68.65 90.26
N LYS A 374 19.85 -69.11 89.13
CA LYS A 374 20.55 -70.40 89.01
C LYS A 374 21.86 -70.45 89.81
N SER A 375 22.62 -69.36 89.87
CA SER A 375 23.86 -69.29 90.65
C SER A 375 23.63 -69.15 92.15
N GLU A 376 22.56 -68.44 92.54
CA GLU A 376 22.19 -68.17 93.92
C GLU A 376 21.39 -69.33 94.53
N HIS A 377 20.67 -70.08 93.68
CA HIS A 377 20.06 -71.35 94.01
C HIS A 377 21.13 -72.45 94.11
N ARG A 378 21.87 -72.43 95.21
CA ARG A 378 22.64 -73.58 95.68
C ARG A 378 21.65 -74.52 96.35
N VAL A 379 21.43 -75.69 95.73
CA VAL A 379 20.69 -76.79 96.36
C VAL A 379 21.28 -76.99 97.77
N PRO A 380 20.49 -76.81 98.85
CA PRO A 380 21.02 -76.93 100.19
C PRO A 380 21.70 -78.29 100.37
N ASP A 381 22.88 -78.30 100.99
CA ASP A 381 23.57 -79.55 101.31
C ASP A 381 22.67 -80.39 102.22
N ILE A 382 22.64 -81.71 102.01
CA ILE A 382 21.66 -82.62 102.65
C ILE A 382 21.74 -82.50 104.18
N VAL A 383 22.94 -82.24 104.69
CA VAL A 383 23.20 -82.06 106.13
C VAL A 383 22.56 -80.78 106.66
N ASP A 384 22.68 -79.65 105.94
CA ASP A 384 22.09 -78.37 106.34
C ASP A 384 20.55 -78.43 106.31
N TYR A 385 19.98 -79.11 105.32
CA TYR A 385 18.52 -79.35 105.27
C TYR A 385 18.04 -80.18 106.47
N VAL A 386 18.81 -81.19 106.90
CA VAL A 386 18.48 -82.02 108.07
C VAL A 386 18.60 -81.23 109.37
N VAL A 387 19.59 -80.34 109.49
CA VAL A 387 19.76 -79.45 110.66
C VAL A 387 18.62 -78.44 110.74
N LEU A 388 18.33 -77.72 109.65
CA LEU A 388 17.18 -76.80 109.57
C LEU A 388 15.86 -77.51 109.83
N LYS A 389 15.69 -78.74 109.34
CA LYS A 389 14.50 -79.54 109.61
C LYS A 389 14.37 -79.91 111.09
N LYS A 390 15.49 -80.27 111.74
CA LYS A 390 15.53 -80.55 113.18
C LYS A 390 15.22 -79.31 114.01
N GLU A 391 15.74 -78.15 113.63
CA GLU A 391 15.42 -76.87 114.28
C GLU A 391 13.95 -76.49 114.13
N ILE A 392 13.37 -76.66 112.93
CA ILE A 392 11.92 -76.49 112.71
C ILE A 392 11.12 -77.44 113.60
N ASP A 393 11.55 -78.70 113.75
CA ASP A 393 10.87 -79.68 114.58
C ASP A 393 11.03 -79.37 116.09
N GLU A 394 12.16 -78.81 116.53
CA GLU A 394 12.39 -78.32 117.91
C GLU A 394 11.56 -77.08 118.23
N ILE A 395 11.50 -76.11 117.32
CA ILE A 395 10.64 -74.92 117.45
C ILE A 395 9.17 -75.36 117.48
N ASN A 396 8.76 -76.29 116.62
CA ASN A 396 7.39 -76.84 116.65
C ASN A 396 7.07 -77.57 117.96
N LYS A 397 8.03 -78.29 118.55
CA LYS A 397 7.87 -78.87 119.89
C LYS A 397 7.73 -77.77 120.96
N ASN A 398 8.54 -76.74 120.89
CA ASN A 398 8.45 -75.59 121.80
C ASN A 398 7.11 -74.86 121.66
N ILE A 399 6.62 -74.62 120.44
CA ILE A 399 5.29 -74.06 120.18
C ILE A 399 4.20 -74.92 120.81
N LYS A 400 4.28 -76.26 120.69
CA LYS A 400 3.32 -77.17 121.34
C LYS A 400 3.40 -77.11 122.87
N ILE A 401 4.58 -76.95 123.46
CA ILE A 401 4.76 -76.78 124.91
C ILE A 401 4.16 -75.44 125.37
N TRP A 402 4.43 -74.36 124.65
CA TRP A 402 3.88 -73.04 124.94
C TRP A 402 2.36 -72.99 124.76
N GLN A 403 1.81 -73.65 123.74
CA GLN A 403 0.37 -73.81 123.59
C GLN A 403 -0.25 -74.58 124.76
N ARG A 404 0.40 -75.63 125.27
CA ARG A 404 -0.08 -76.33 126.48
C ARG A 404 -0.03 -75.44 127.73
N ARG A 405 1.06 -74.68 127.92
CA ARG A 405 1.17 -73.72 129.04
C ARG A 405 0.09 -72.64 128.96
N LYS A 406 -0.13 -72.06 127.77
CA LYS A 406 -1.21 -71.11 127.53
C LYS A 406 -2.57 -71.72 127.86
N ASN A 407 -2.83 -72.95 127.43
CA ASN A 407 -4.12 -73.60 127.71
C ASN A 407 -4.32 -73.87 129.22
N ILE A 408 -3.25 -74.23 129.96
CA ILE A 408 -3.33 -74.34 131.43
C ILE A 408 -3.63 -72.99 132.08
N GLN A 409 -2.98 -71.92 131.62
CA GLN A 409 -3.25 -70.56 132.12
C GLN A 409 -4.66 -70.08 131.76
N GLU A 410 -5.17 -70.39 130.57
CA GLU A 410 -6.56 -70.09 130.18
C GLU A 410 -7.56 -70.89 131.03
N ILE A 411 -7.30 -72.16 131.36
CA ILE A 411 -8.15 -72.93 132.27
C ILE A 411 -8.13 -72.33 133.68
N SER A 412 -6.97 -71.91 134.17
CA SER A 412 -6.81 -71.23 135.47
C SER A 412 -7.55 -69.90 135.50
N LEU A 413 -7.35 -69.05 134.49
CA LEU A 413 -8.04 -67.76 134.33
C LEU A 413 -9.56 -67.94 134.26
N ASN A 414 -10.03 -68.93 133.51
CA ASN A 414 -11.47 -69.26 133.44
C ASN A 414 -12.01 -69.84 134.76
N ALA A 415 -11.18 -70.45 135.62
CA ALA A 415 -11.58 -70.85 136.96
C ALA A 415 -11.73 -69.62 137.87
N SER A 416 -10.74 -68.72 137.88
CA SER A 416 -10.80 -67.45 138.63
C SER A 416 -11.96 -66.56 138.19
N LEU A 417 -12.22 -66.47 136.88
CA LEU A 417 -13.36 -65.73 136.33
C LEU A 417 -14.71 -66.35 136.71
N ARG A 418 -14.78 -67.67 136.91
CA ARG A 418 -15.99 -68.34 137.40
C ARG A 418 -16.22 -68.04 138.88
N GLU A 419 -15.19 -68.04 139.72
CA GLU A 419 -15.31 -67.61 141.12
C GLU A 419 -15.73 -66.14 141.22
N MET A 420 -15.12 -65.25 140.42
CA MET A 420 -15.46 -63.82 140.38
C MET A 420 -16.92 -63.61 139.97
N LYS A 421 -17.43 -64.34 138.96
CA LYS A 421 -18.85 -64.32 138.57
C LYS A 421 -19.80 -64.82 139.66
N HIS A 422 -19.39 -65.81 140.46
CA HIS A 422 -20.18 -66.30 141.59
C HIS A 422 -20.27 -65.27 142.74
N ILE A 423 -19.20 -64.50 142.97
CA ILE A 423 -19.14 -63.49 144.05
C ILE A 423 -19.85 -62.18 143.66
N THR A 424 -19.78 -61.75 142.40
CA THR A 424 -20.40 -60.48 141.94
C THR A 424 -21.82 -60.61 141.40
N GLY A 425 -22.40 -61.82 141.28
CA GLY A 425 -23.78 -62.05 140.84
C GLY A 425 -24.08 -61.57 139.40
N SER A 426 -23.07 -61.12 138.67
CA SER A 426 -23.15 -60.60 137.30
C SER A 426 -22.84 -61.69 136.27
N ARG A 427 -23.62 -61.72 135.19
CA ARG A 427 -23.45 -62.73 134.12
C ARG A 427 -22.34 -62.38 133.11
N VAL A 428 -21.88 -61.14 133.09
CA VAL A 428 -20.93 -60.62 132.09
C VAL A 428 -19.56 -60.40 132.74
N ILE A 429 -18.49 -60.73 132.01
CA ILE A 429 -17.10 -60.55 132.44
C ILE A 429 -16.75 -59.07 132.28
N ASP A 430 -16.37 -58.40 133.35
CA ASP A 430 -15.97 -56.99 133.33
C ASP A 430 -14.48 -56.88 132.91
N PRO A 431 -14.13 -56.08 131.88
CA PRO A 431 -12.75 -55.94 131.37
C PRO A 431 -11.73 -55.50 132.42
N SER A 432 -12.19 -54.79 133.46
CA SER A 432 -11.36 -54.33 134.59
C SER A 432 -10.77 -55.44 135.46
N TRP A 433 -11.19 -56.70 135.28
CA TRP A 433 -10.67 -57.85 136.04
C TRP A 433 -9.37 -58.44 135.48
N ILE A 434 -8.97 -58.05 134.26
CA ILE A 434 -7.89 -58.68 133.50
C ILE A 434 -6.80 -57.67 133.09
N GLU A 435 -6.98 -56.37 133.35
CA GLU A 435 -5.98 -55.36 133.02
C GLU A 435 -4.81 -55.38 134.01
N ASP A 436 -3.64 -55.79 133.50
CA ASP A 436 -2.34 -55.70 134.15
C ASP A 436 -1.73 -54.32 133.81
N PRO A 437 -1.30 -53.51 134.80
CA PRO A 437 -0.77 -52.18 134.54
C PRO A 437 0.71 -52.25 134.15
N MET A 438 1.02 -52.66 132.91
CA MET A 438 2.35 -52.42 132.33
C MET A 438 2.26 -52.00 130.86
N THR A 439 2.71 -50.78 130.62
CA THR A 439 2.81 -50.08 129.34
C THR A 439 3.89 -50.67 128.44
N GLU A 440 3.64 -50.66 127.13
CA GLU A 440 4.41 -51.29 126.02
C GLU A 440 5.89 -50.87 125.86
N GLU A 441 6.46 -50.06 126.77
CA GLU A 441 7.79 -49.48 126.61
C GLU A 441 8.95 -50.39 127.10
N GLU A 442 8.71 -51.47 127.84
CA GLU A 442 9.76 -52.37 128.35
C GLU A 442 9.98 -53.67 127.54
N LEU A 443 9.21 -53.93 126.47
CA LEU A 443 9.35 -55.15 125.66
C LEU A 443 10.46 -55.10 124.61
N PHE A 444 11.12 -53.94 124.41
CA PHE A 444 12.19 -53.79 123.41
C PHE A 444 13.60 -54.18 123.91
N GLU A 445 13.79 -54.53 125.18
CA GLU A 445 15.12 -54.89 125.72
C GLU A 445 15.41 -56.41 125.81
N PHE A 446 14.51 -57.28 125.36
CA PHE A 446 14.68 -58.74 125.53
C PHE A 446 14.86 -59.57 124.24
N ILE A 447 15.14 -58.94 123.10
CA ILE A 447 15.49 -59.66 121.85
C ILE A 447 16.73 -59.02 121.21
N ILE A 448 17.87 -59.21 121.86
CA ILE A 448 19.19 -59.37 121.22
C ILE A 448 19.71 -60.74 121.62
#